data_AF-A0A1S9NCE7-F1
#
_entry.id   AF-A0A1S9NCE7-F1
#
_cell.length_a   1.000
_cell.length_b   1.000
_cell.length_c   1.000
_cell.angle_alpha   90.00
_cell.angle_beta   90.00
_cell.angle_gamma   90.00
#
_symmetry.space_group_name_H-M   'P 1'
#
loop_
_entity.id
_entity.type
_entity.pdbx_description
1 polymer ?
#
loop_
_entity_poly.entity_id
_entity_poly.type
_entity_poly.pdbx_seq_one_letter_code
_entity_poly.pdbx_strand_id
1 'polypeptide(L)'
;MYNLIMLKTKLHNKDYTEINDNFQLILPLNLENLIPSDDSVLLLSHVLEGVDYTKLYKAYSFVGRKSAVEPKIMFKIISYAYYQNIYSSRKIEKACKRDINFKWLLQCYKAPDHATISRFRKDYISNEVIEDLFYQQVNYLANQNEMLFENAFIDGTKIEANANRYTFVWKKAILKNEEKMFDKILVLLENINIEELKKITVQKETLIDDIDKIFQWLEYEKKKRNIEFVHGIGKRKTKIQKWTEQLSDYKERQEKYNLSKKYFQKEIVILKLIQTQLSCI
;
A
#
# COMPACT_ATOMS: atom_id res chain seq x y z
N MET A 1 84.82 -29.93 10.31
CA MET A 1 83.49 -30.57 10.21
C MET A 1 82.50 -29.64 10.90
N TYR A 2 81.82 -28.77 10.13
CA TYR A 2 80.95 -27.75 10.71
C TYR A 2 79.64 -28.39 11.18
N ASN A 3 79.34 -28.26 12.48
CA ASN A 3 78.06 -28.67 13.08
C ASN A 3 76.98 -27.64 12.73
N LEU A 4 76.02 -28.03 11.89
CA LEU A 4 74.75 -27.32 11.73
C LEU A 4 73.85 -27.68 12.93
N ILE A 5 73.86 -26.83 13.96
CA ILE A 5 72.87 -26.88 15.03
C ILE A 5 71.61 -26.19 14.50
N MET A 6 70.59 -26.98 14.14
CA MET A 6 69.25 -26.48 13.83
C MET A 6 68.66 -25.83 15.08
N LEU A 7 68.52 -24.50 15.07
CA LEU A 7 67.80 -23.75 16.10
C LEU A 7 66.32 -24.17 16.08
N LYS A 8 65.85 -24.77 17.17
CA LYS A 8 64.42 -24.99 17.41
C LYS A 8 63.71 -23.63 17.35
N THR A 9 62.87 -23.44 16.34
CA THR A 9 61.94 -22.31 16.28
C THR A 9 60.98 -22.43 17.47
N LYS A 10 61.10 -21.53 18.45
CA LYS A 10 60.08 -21.36 19.49
C LYS A 10 58.79 -20.91 18.80
N LEU A 11 57.86 -21.82 18.58
CA LEU A 11 56.48 -21.49 18.24
C LEU A 11 55.91 -20.70 19.43
N HIS A 12 55.69 -19.40 19.26
CA HIS A 12 55.09 -18.51 20.27
C HIS A 12 53.56 -18.56 20.32
N ASN A 13 52.92 -19.37 19.47
CA ASN A 13 51.48 -19.57 19.53
C ASN A 13 51.18 -20.69 20.53
N LYS A 14 50.65 -20.33 21.71
CA LYS A 14 49.99 -21.28 22.59
C LYS A 14 48.81 -21.90 21.83
N ASP A 15 48.63 -23.21 21.94
CA ASP A 15 47.43 -23.87 21.40
C ASP A 15 46.26 -23.58 22.34
N TYR A 16 45.41 -22.62 21.95
CA TYR A 16 44.25 -22.20 22.75
C TYR A 16 43.12 -23.23 22.74
N THR A 17 43.27 -24.35 22.03
CA THR A 17 42.29 -25.44 22.01
C THR A 17 42.47 -26.43 23.16
N GLU A 18 43.62 -26.42 23.84
CA GLU A 18 43.96 -27.30 24.97
C GLU A 18 43.56 -26.69 26.33
N ILE A 19 42.33 -26.19 26.47
CA ILE A 19 41.79 -25.89 27.80
C ILE A 19 41.38 -27.23 28.40
N ASN A 20 42.16 -27.71 29.38
CA ASN A 20 42.08 -29.04 29.97
C ASN A 20 40.83 -29.25 30.89
N ASP A 21 39.81 -28.41 30.74
CA ASP A 21 38.53 -28.54 31.41
C ASP A 21 37.57 -29.28 30.49
N ASN A 22 37.38 -30.57 30.77
CA ASN A 22 36.42 -31.39 30.06
C ASN A 22 35.00 -30.99 30.48
N PHE A 23 34.39 -30.04 29.77
CA PHE A 23 32.97 -29.76 29.91
C PHE A 23 32.16 -30.86 29.21
N GLN A 24 31.66 -31.82 29.98
CA GLN A 24 30.72 -32.80 29.46
C GLN A 24 29.41 -32.09 29.10
N LEU A 25 29.12 -32.03 27.80
CA LEU A 25 27.83 -31.54 27.32
C LEU A 25 26.72 -32.48 27.81
N ILE A 26 25.80 -31.98 28.62
CA ILE A 26 24.48 -32.61 28.76
C ILE A 26 23.82 -32.44 27.39
N LEU A 27 23.68 -33.53 26.64
CA LEU A 27 23.19 -33.49 25.27
C LEU A 27 21.70 -33.06 25.29
N PRO A 28 21.36 -31.80 24.93
CA PRO A 28 19.97 -31.42 24.83
C PRO A 28 19.43 -32.06 23.56
N LEU A 29 18.56 -33.06 23.72
CA LEU A 29 17.94 -33.77 22.58
C LEU A 29 17.11 -32.83 21.69
N ASN A 30 16.67 -31.69 22.23
CA ASN A 30 15.97 -30.64 21.49
C ASN A 30 16.66 -29.28 21.72
N LEU A 31 17.08 -28.62 20.64
CA LEU A 31 17.67 -27.28 20.67
C LEU A 31 16.66 -26.21 21.13
N GLU A 32 15.36 -26.47 20.97
CA GLU A 32 14.27 -25.60 21.43
C GLU A 32 14.32 -25.36 22.94
N ASN A 33 14.75 -26.36 23.73
CA ASN A 33 14.89 -26.24 25.18
C ASN A 33 15.98 -25.25 25.61
N LEU A 34 16.87 -24.85 24.69
CA LEU A 34 17.92 -23.86 24.94
C LEU A 34 17.50 -22.44 24.58
N ILE A 35 16.36 -22.27 23.90
CA ILE A 35 15.83 -20.99 23.47
C ILE A 35 14.74 -20.56 24.47
N PRO A 36 14.79 -19.33 25.01
CA PRO A 36 13.72 -18.81 25.85
C PRO A 36 12.38 -18.84 25.12
N SER A 37 11.29 -19.14 25.83
CA SER A 37 9.93 -19.19 25.25
C SER A 37 9.46 -17.85 24.68
N ASP A 38 10.04 -16.74 25.15
CA ASP A 38 9.73 -15.36 24.71
C ASP A 38 10.66 -14.86 23.60
N ASP A 39 11.51 -15.74 23.03
CA ASP A 39 12.42 -15.33 21.98
C ASP A 39 11.68 -15.11 20.65
N SER A 40 11.96 -13.96 20.04
CA SER A 40 11.51 -13.52 18.70
C SER A 40 11.63 -14.58 17.60
N VAL A 41 12.60 -15.48 17.70
CA VAL A 41 12.86 -16.55 16.72
C VAL A 41 11.68 -17.51 16.61
N LEU A 42 11.09 -17.86 17.75
CA LEU A 42 9.99 -18.83 17.82
C LEU A 42 8.76 -18.24 17.14
N LEU A 43 8.41 -16.99 17.48
CA LEU A 43 7.33 -16.25 16.86
C LEU A 43 7.52 -16.14 15.35
N LEU A 44 8.71 -15.72 14.91
CA LEU A 44 9.02 -15.58 13.50
C LEU A 44 8.89 -16.91 12.75
N SER A 45 9.42 -18.00 13.32
CA SER A 45 9.33 -19.32 12.69
C SER A 45 7.88 -19.80 12.55
N HIS A 46 7.06 -19.58 13.58
CA HIS A 46 5.65 -19.93 13.58
C HIS A 46 4.86 -19.14 12.53
N VAL A 47 5.07 -17.81 12.47
CA VAL A 47 4.43 -16.96 11.45
C VAL A 47 4.84 -17.39 10.04
N LEU A 48 6.14 -17.62 9.81
CA LEU A 48 6.66 -18.03 8.52
C LEU A 48 6.28 -19.48 8.14
N GLU A 49 5.78 -20.30 9.07
CA GLU A 49 5.28 -21.62 8.74
C GLU A 49 3.95 -21.62 7.99
N GLY A 50 3.11 -20.60 8.24
CA GLY A 50 1.81 -20.43 7.58
C GLY A 50 1.88 -19.81 6.18
N VAL A 51 3.08 -19.43 5.72
CA VAL A 51 3.29 -18.77 4.42
C VAL A 51 3.38 -19.80 3.29
N ASP A 52 2.75 -19.52 2.15
CA ASP A 52 2.88 -20.31 0.94
C ASP A 52 4.15 -19.95 0.16
N TYR A 53 5.07 -20.91 0.09
CA TYR A 53 6.34 -20.80 -0.62
C TYR A 53 6.30 -21.33 -2.06
N THR A 54 5.14 -21.72 -2.60
CA THR A 54 5.04 -22.34 -3.93
C THR A 54 5.76 -21.55 -5.03
N LYS A 55 5.62 -20.22 -5.05
CA LYS A 55 6.34 -19.35 -6.00
C LYS A 55 7.85 -19.36 -5.80
N LEU A 56 8.32 -19.37 -4.55
CA LEU A 56 9.74 -19.49 -4.24
C LEU A 56 10.31 -20.83 -4.73
N TYR A 57 9.61 -21.94 -4.51
CA TYR A 57 10.06 -23.25 -4.99
C TYR A 57 10.10 -23.33 -6.52
N LYS A 58 9.21 -22.63 -7.25
CA LYS A 58 9.25 -22.57 -8.73
C LYS A 58 10.50 -21.86 -9.27
N ALA A 59 11.12 -20.96 -8.49
CA ALA A 59 12.38 -20.33 -8.87
C ALA A 59 13.56 -21.31 -8.82
N TYR A 60 13.40 -22.45 -8.14
CA TYR A 60 14.42 -23.49 -8.08
C TYR A 60 14.23 -24.52 -9.20
N SER A 61 15.32 -24.91 -9.83
CA SER A 61 15.30 -26.02 -10.78
C SER A 61 15.06 -27.34 -10.05
N PHE A 62 14.11 -28.13 -10.54
CA PHE A 62 13.89 -29.51 -10.11
C PHE A 62 15.01 -30.46 -10.58
N VAL A 63 15.81 -30.03 -11.57
CA VAL A 63 16.88 -30.82 -12.19
C VAL A 63 18.24 -30.22 -11.88
N GLY A 64 19.19 -31.07 -11.44
CA GLY A 64 20.58 -30.68 -11.16
C GLY A 64 20.97 -30.82 -9.69
N ARG A 65 21.99 -30.05 -9.26
CA ARG A 65 22.50 -30.11 -7.89
C ARG A 65 21.48 -29.50 -6.92
N LYS A 66 20.98 -30.32 -5.99
CA LYS A 66 20.09 -29.87 -4.92
C LYS A 66 20.75 -28.76 -4.10
N SER A 67 19.95 -27.78 -3.70
CA SER A 67 20.39 -26.72 -2.79
C SER A 67 20.89 -27.33 -1.48
N ALA A 68 21.96 -26.75 -0.92
CA ALA A 68 22.54 -27.20 0.35
C ALA A 68 21.60 -26.97 1.55
N VAL A 69 20.67 -26.03 1.41
CA VAL A 69 19.66 -25.66 2.41
C VAL A 69 18.32 -25.52 1.68
N GLU A 70 17.24 -25.94 2.33
CA GLU A 70 15.90 -25.80 1.79
C GLU A 70 15.51 -24.33 1.56
N PRO A 71 14.81 -23.96 0.47
CA PRO A 71 14.42 -22.57 0.19
C PRO A 71 13.62 -21.92 1.33
N LYS A 72 12.68 -22.64 1.93
CA LYS A 72 11.90 -22.19 3.10
C LYS A 72 12.81 -21.82 4.27
N ILE A 73 13.77 -22.67 4.59
CA ILE A 73 14.74 -22.44 5.68
C ILE A 73 15.64 -21.24 5.36
N MET A 74 16.12 -21.13 4.12
CA MET A 74 16.93 -20.00 3.69
C MET A 74 16.18 -18.67 3.82
N PHE A 75 14.89 -18.65 3.47
CA PHE A 75 14.05 -17.46 3.66
C PHE A 75 13.89 -17.13 5.14
N LYS A 76 13.57 -18.10 6.01
CA LYS A 76 13.48 -17.90 7.47
C LYS A 76 14.76 -17.28 8.04
N ILE A 77 15.93 -17.77 7.64
CA ILE A 77 17.24 -17.25 8.09
C ILE A 77 17.42 -15.79 7.69
N ILE A 78 17.08 -15.42 6.45
CA ILE A 78 17.27 -14.06 5.96
C ILE A 78 16.29 -13.11 6.64
N SER A 79 15.03 -13.51 6.80
CA SER A 79 14.03 -12.73 7.52
C SER A 79 14.47 -12.47 8.96
N TYR A 80 14.95 -13.50 9.67
CA TYR A 80 15.46 -13.35 11.03
C TYR A 80 16.73 -12.50 11.10
N ALA A 81 17.65 -12.67 10.14
CA ALA A 81 18.85 -11.84 10.06
C ALA A 81 18.51 -10.36 9.89
N TYR A 82 17.53 -10.03 9.05
CA TYR A 82 17.11 -8.65 8.81
C TYR A 82 16.38 -8.07 10.01
N TYR A 83 15.57 -8.87 10.70
CA TYR A 83 14.98 -8.49 11.98
C TYR A 83 16.06 -8.10 13.01
N GLN A 84 17.16 -8.85 13.06
CA GLN A 84 18.30 -8.55 13.93
C GLN A 84 19.30 -7.51 13.36
N ASN A 85 18.93 -6.79 12.29
CA ASN A 85 19.77 -5.78 11.62
C ASN A 85 21.10 -6.33 11.06
N ILE A 86 21.14 -7.60 10.66
CA ILE A 86 22.31 -8.28 10.07
C ILE A 86 22.11 -8.46 8.56
N TYR A 87 22.57 -7.49 7.76
CA TYR A 87 22.37 -7.52 6.30
C TYR A 87 23.53 -8.14 5.51
N SER A 88 24.74 -8.11 6.06
CA SER A 88 25.94 -8.61 5.36
C SER A 88 25.93 -10.13 5.29
N SER A 89 26.05 -10.71 4.09
CA SER A 89 26.03 -12.17 3.89
C SER A 89 27.11 -12.90 4.69
N ARG A 90 28.30 -12.30 4.86
CA ARG A 90 29.36 -12.85 5.71
C ARG A 90 29.02 -12.80 7.19
N LYS A 91 28.33 -11.75 7.64
CA LYS A 91 27.85 -11.67 9.03
C LYS A 91 26.74 -12.70 9.29
N ILE A 92 25.83 -12.89 8.32
CA ILE A 92 24.79 -13.94 8.38
C ILE A 92 25.43 -15.32 8.44
N GLU A 93 26.41 -15.63 7.59
CA GLU A 93 27.16 -16.89 7.67
C GLU A 93 27.80 -17.11 9.04
N LYS A 94 28.44 -16.06 9.59
CA LYS A 94 29.05 -16.11 10.92
C LYS A 94 28.01 -16.36 12.01
N ALA A 95 26.83 -15.74 11.91
CA ALA A 95 25.72 -15.96 12.83
C ALA A 95 25.21 -17.40 12.75
N CYS A 96 24.97 -17.93 11.54
CA CYS A 96 24.60 -19.33 11.30
C CYS A 96 25.55 -20.36 11.93
N LYS A 97 26.85 -20.03 12.06
CA LYS A 97 27.86 -20.91 12.67
C LYS A 97 27.93 -20.80 14.18
N ARG A 98 27.60 -19.64 14.76
CA ARG A 98 27.90 -19.31 16.16
C ARG A 98 26.65 -19.19 17.04
N ASP A 99 25.61 -18.57 16.52
CA ASP A 99 24.40 -18.23 17.24
C ASP A 99 23.45 -19.43 17.31
N ILE A 100 22.88 -19.67 18.49
CA ILE A 100 21.98 -20.79 18.73
C ILE A 100 20.64 -20.62 18.01
N ASN A 101 20.16 -19.38 17.89
CA ASN A 101 18.89 -19.04 17.26
C ASN A 101 18.94 -19.37 15.77
N PHE A 102 20.03 -19.00 15.10
CA PHE A 102 20.25 -19.36 13.70
C PHE A 102 20.50 -20.86 13.50
N LYS A 103 21.16 -21.53 14.44
CA LYS A 103 21.35 -22.99 14.40
C LYS A 103 20.03 -23.75 14.54
N TRP A 104 19.12 -23.27 15.38
CA TRP A 104 17.79 -23.83 15.52
C TRP A 104 16.97 -23.64 14.23
N LEU A 105 16.97 -22.44 13.64
CA LEU A 105 16.32 -22.18 12.35
C LEU A 105 16.89 -23.05 11.22
N LEU A 106 18.18 -23.40 11.28
CA LEU A 106 18.82 -24.28 10.32
C LEU A 106 18.37 -25.73 10.41
N GLN A 107 17.68 -26.17 11.47
CA GLN A 107 17.12 -27.53 11.58
C GLN A 107 18.12 -28.64 11.19
N CYS A 108 19.33 -28.58 11.74
CA CYS A 108 20.45 -29.50 11.45
C CYS A 108 21.05 -29.43 10.03
N TYR A 109 20.59 -28.53 9.16
CA TYR A 109 21.29 -28.25 7.90
C TYR A 109 22.63 -27.58 8.15
N LYS A 110 23.59 -27.84 7.25
CA LYS A 110 24.90 -27.19 7.30
C LYS A 110 24.73 -25.68 7.07
N ALA A 111 25.41 -24.88 7.89
CA ALA A 111 25.41 -23.42 7.74
C ALA A 111 25.81 -23.02 6.31
N PRO A 112 24.97 -22.23 5.61
CA PRO A 112 25.23 -21.83 4.24
C PRO A 112 26.40 -20.86 4.17
N ASP A 113 27.18 -20.96 3.10
CA ASP A 113 28.27 -20.02 2.82
C ASP A 113 27.70 -18.63 2.42
N HIS A 114 28.44 -17.56 2.66
CA HIS A 114 28.05 -16.21 2.25
C HIS A 114 27.73 -16.11 0.75
N ALA A 115 28.41 -16.91 -0.08
CA ALA A 115 28.14 -17.00 -1.52
C ALA A 115 26.75 -17.58 -1.81
N THR A 116 26.34 -18.61 -1.06
CA THR A 116 25.00 -19.22 -1.17
C THR A 116 23.92 -18.23 -0.74
N ILE A 117 24.13 -17.52 0.38
CA ILE A 117 23.20 -16.48 0.87
C ILE A 117 23.08 -15.35 -0.16
N SER A 118 24.20 -14.90 -0.73
CA SER A 118 24.19 -13.85 -1.75
C SER A 118 23.48 -14.28 -3.03
N ARG A 119 23.70 -15.53 -3.46
CA ARG A 119 23.04 -16.10 -4.63
C ARG A 119 21.53 -16.23 -4.42
N PHE A 120 21.11 -16.67 -3.23
CA PHE A 120 19.70 -16.74 -2.85
C PHE A 120 18.98 -15.41 -3.05
N ARG A 121 19.56 -14.33 -2.50
CA ARG A 121 18.99 -12.98 -2.60
C ARG A 121 18.94 -12.44 -4.03
N LYS A 122 19.91 -12.79 -4.86
CA LYS A 122 20.03 -12.25 -6.22
C LYS A 122 19.17 -13.02 -7.23
N ASP A 123 19.22 -14.35 -7.16
CA ASP A 123 18.74 -15.20 -8.25
C ASP A 123 17.37 -15.82 -7.95
N TYR A 124 16.99 -15.94 -6.66
CA TYR A 124 15.76 -16.65 -6.25
C TYR A 124 14.72 -15.75 -5.59
N ILE A 125 15.17 -14.72 -4.88
CA ILE A 125 14.29 -13.68 -4.34
C ILE A 125 14.04 -12.64 -5.45
N SER A 126 13.20 -12.97 -6.43
CA SER A 126 12.72 -11.99 -7.41
C SER A 126 11.69 -11.04 -6.78
N ASN A 127 11.52 -9.84 -7.34
CA ASN A 127 10.55 -8.87 -6.83
C ASN A 127 9.14 -9.48 -6.71
N GLU A 128 8.70 -10.25 -7.70
CA GLU A 128 7.41 -10.93 -7.68
C GLU A 128 7.25 -11.90 -6.51
N VAL A 129 8.31 -12.62 -6.14
CA VAL A 129 8.29 -13.56 -5.01
C VAL A 129 8.29 -12.81 -3.68
N ILE A 130 9.06 -11.73 -3.56
CA ILE A 130 9.05 -10.88 -2.34
C ILE A 130 7.67 -10.29 -2.14
N GLU A 131 7.12 -9.67 -3.18
CA GLU A 131 5.82 -9.01 -3.12
C GLU A 131 4.75 -10.00 -2.69
N ASP A 132 4.73 -11.19 -3.30
CA ASP A 132 3.77 -12.24 -2.92
C ASP A 132 3.90 -12.65 -1.45
N LEU A 133 5.10 -12.98 -0.99
CA LEU A 133 5.35 -13.38 0.41
C LEU A 133 5.00 -12.24 1.38
N PHE A 134 5.27 -10.99 0.98
CA PHE A 134 4.93 -9.80 1.77
C PHE A 134 3.41 -9.59 1.85
N TYR A 135 2.69 -9.70 0.73
CA TYR A 135 1.22 -9.60 0.73
C TYR A 135 0.59 -10.69 1.58
N GLN A 136 1.10 -11.92 1.52
CA GLN A 136 0.63 -13.00 2.40
C GLN A 136 0.82 -12.65 3.88
N GLN A 137 1.97 -12.06 4.24
CA GLN A 137 2.25 -11.61 5.60
C GLN A 137 1.32 -10.48 6.06
N VAL A 138 1.09 -9.48 5.20
CA VAL A 138 0.18 -8.36 5.48
C VAL A 138 -1.24 -8.87 5.65
N ASN A 139 -1.71 -9.76 4.76
CA ASN A 139 -3.04 -10.37 4.86
C ASN A 139 -3.19 -11.19 6.14
N TYR A 140 -2.15 -11.92 6.55
CA TYR A 140 -2.15 -12.64 7.81
C TYR A 140 -2.36 -11.68 8.99
N LEU A 141 -1.60 -10.58 9.06
CA LEU A 141 -1.72 -9.57 10.12
C LEU A 141 -3.08 -8.86 10.10
N ALA A 142 -3.60 -8.56 8.91
CA ALA A 142 -4.93 -7.99 8.72
C ALA A 142 -6.02 -8.91 9.28
N ASN A 143 -5.94 -10.21 9.00
CA ASN A 143 -6.90 -11.20 9.50
C ASN A 143 -6.86 -11.37 11.03
N GLN A 144 -5.72 -11.09 11.67
CA GLN A 144 -5.60 -11.08 13.13
C GLN A 144 -6.09 -9.78 13.77
N ASN A 145 -6.61 -8.82 12.98
CA ASN A 145 -6.99 -7.47 13.43
C ASN A 145 -5.85 -6.68 14.10
N GLU A 146 -4.60 -7.01 13.80
CA GLU A 146 -3.41 -6.31 14.30
C GLU A 146 -3.06 -5.07 13.45
N MET A 147 -3.80 -4.84 12.35
CA MET A 147 -3.66 -3.68 11.48
C MET A 147 -4.93 -2.84 11.46
N LEU A 148 -4.83 -1.59 11.93
CA LEU A 148 -5.88 -0.59 11.78
C LEU A 148 -5.71 0.12 10.43
N PHE A 149 -6.57 -0.19 9.47
CA PHE A 149 -6.57 0.45 8.13
C PHE A 149 -7.10 1.90 8.13
N GLU A 150 -7.22 2.53 9.30
CA GLU A 150 -7.75 3.89 9.43
C GLU A 150 -6.75 4.96 8.96
N ASN A 151 -5.45 4.71 9.18
CA ASN A 151 -4.38 5.66 8.92
C ASN A 151 -3.34 5.05 7.99
N ALA A 152 -3.14 5.66 6.81
CA ALA A 152 -2.07 5.31 5.89
C ALA A 152 -0.88 6.25 6.10
N PHE A 153 0.21 5.73 6.67
CA PHE A 153 1.47 6.45 6.78
C PHE A 153 2.30 6.17 5.53
N ILE A 154 2.44 7.17 4.68
CA ILE A 154 3.21 7.08 3.43
C ILE A 154 4.53 7.84 3.66
N ASP A 155 5.60 7.11 3.93
CA ASP A 155 6.94 7.69 4.08
C ASP A 155 7.55 8.05 2.71
N GLY A 156 8.37 9.11 2.67
CA GLY A 156 9.19 9.52 1.53
C GLY A 156 8.49 9.87 0.20
N THR A 157 7.17 9.68 0.08
CA THR A 157 6.46 9.90 -1.18
C THR A 157 6.14 11.38 -1.34
N LYS A 158 6.86 12.04 -2.26
CA LYS A 158 6.50 13.39 -2.72
C LYS A 158 5.23 13.29 -3.57
N ILE A 159 4.08 13.30 -2.91
CA ILE A 159 2.81 13.54 -3.58
C ILE A 159 2.85 15.00 -4.02
N GLU A 160 2.94 15.23 -5.33
CA GLU A 160 2.74 16.56 -5.87
C GLU A 160 1.32 17.00 -5.47
N ALA A 161 1.23 17.95 -4.54
CA ALA A 161 -0.06 18.52 -4.19
C ALA A 161 -0.63 19.18 -5.45
N ASN A 162 -1.87 18.83 -5.80
CA ASN A 162 -2.64 19.61 -6.77
C ASN A 162 -3.04 20.95 -6.11
N ALA A 163 -2.04 21.81 -5.92
CA ALA A 163 -2.11 23.08 -5.23
C ALA A 163 -2.30 24.22 -6.25
N ASN A 164 -3.27 24.07 -7.14
CA ASN A 164 -3.68 25.21 -7.95
C ASN A 164 -4.20 26.31 -7.01
N ARG A 165 -3.57 27.50 -7.03
CA ARG A 165 -3.90 28.64 -6.15
C ARG A 165 -5.39 29.06 -6.22
N TYR A 166 -6.09 28.64 -7.27
CA TYR A 166 -7.50 28.94 -7.53
C TYR A 166 -8.49 27.81 -7.18
N THR A 167 -8.04 26.67 -6.62
CA THR A 167 -8.96 25.60 -6.15
C THR A 167 -9.55 25.87 -4.78
N PHE A 168 -8.96 26.81 -4.02
CA PHE A 168 -9.53 27.22 -2.74
C PHE A 168 -10.78 28.08 -2.95
N VAL A 169 -11.94 27.57 -2.56
CA VAL A 169 -13.23 28.26 -2.73
C VAL A 169 -13.88 28.52 -1.39
N TRP A 170 -14.19 29.79 -1.12
CA TRP A 170 -14.87 30.20 0.11
C TRP A 170 -16.34 29.77 0.12
N LYS A 171 -16.84 29.23 1.24
CA LYS A 171 -18.27 28.84 1.41
C LYS A 171 -19.24 29.95 0.99
N LYS A 172 -18.96 31.20 1.39
CA LYS A 172 -19.80 32.37 1.03
C LYS A 172 -19.81 32.63 -0.48
N ALA A 173 -18.70 32.41 -1.17
CA ALA A 173 -18.60 32.58 -2.62
C ALA A 173 -19.38 31.48 -3.36
N ILE A 174 -19.32 30.24 -2.87
CA ILE A 174 -20.09 29.11 -3.41
C ILE A 174 -21.60 29.39 -3.33
N LEU A 175 -22.11 29.74 -2.14
CA LEU A 175 -23.54 30.01 -1.95
C LEU A 175 -24.04 31.14 -2.86
N LYS A 176 -23.28 32.25 -2.93
CA LYS A 176 -23.60 33.38 -3.81
C LYS A 176 -23.62 33.00 -5.29
N ASN A 177 -22.66 32.19 -5.73
CA ASN A 177 -22.57 31.78 -7.14
C ASN A 177 -23.62 30.73 -7.50
N GLU A 178 -24.01 29.87 -6.56
CA GLU A 178 -25.10 28.91 -6.70
C GLU A 178 -26.46 29.62 -6.84
N GLU A 179 -26.75 30.62 -5.98
CA GLU A 179 -27.97 31.42 -6.10
C GLU A 179 -28.07 32.12 -7.46
N LYS A 180 -26.99 32.79 -7.88
CA LYS A 180 -26.93 33.42 -9.21
C LYS A 180 -27.09 32.44 -10.36
N MET A 181 -26.62 31.20 -10.19
CA MET A 181 -26.79 30.15 -11.20
C MET A 181 -28.25 29.68 -11.24
N PHE A 182 -28.89 29.53 -10.08
CA PHE A 182 -30.30 29.21 -9.98
C PHE A 182 -31.19 30.24 -10.69
N ASP A 183 -30.92 31.53 -10.47
CA ASP A 183 -31.64 32.61 -11.17
C ASP A 183 -31.49 32.51 -12.69
N LYS A 184 -30.30 32.16 -13.19
CA LYS A 184 -30.06 31.94 -14.62
C LYS A 184 -30.79 30.71 -15.16
N ILE A 185 -30.92 29.65 -14.37
CA ILE A 185 -31.70 28.45 -14.74
C ILE A 185 -33.17 28.82 -14.88
N LEU A 186 -33.72 29.60 -13.94
CA LEU A 186 -35.11 30.06 -14.03
C LEU A 186 -35.36 30.87 -15.30
N VAL A 187 -34.50 31.84 -15.62
CA VAL A 187 -34.60 32.63 -16.85
C VAL A 187 -34.50 31.75 -18.10
N LEU A 188 -33.59 30.76 -18.11
CA LEU A 188 -33.46 29.82 -19.22
C LEU A 188 -34.75 29.00 -19.41
N LEU A 189 -35.36 28.56 -18.32
CA LEU A 189 -36.59 27.77 -18.37
C LEU A 189 -37.82 28.60 -18.73
N GLU A 190 -37.90 29.87 -18.33
CA GLU A 190 -38.92 30.79 -18.82
C GLU A 190 -38.84 30.93 -20.34
N ASN A 191 -37.64 31.08 -20.90
CA ASN A 191 -37.44 31.13 -22.35
C ASN A 191 -37.87 29.82 -23.03
N ILE A 192 -37.51 28.66 -22.47
CA ILE A 192 -37.96 27.36 -23.01
C ILE A 192 -39.48 27.23 -22.93
N ASN A 193 -40.09 27.64 -21.82
CA ASN A 193 -41.53 27.58 -21.60
C ASN A 193 -42.30 28.45 -22.60
N ILE A 194 -41.80 29.65 -22.90
CA ILE A 194 -42.39 30.54 -23.91
C ILE A 194 -42.25 29.95 -25.31
N GLU A 195 -41.05 29.49 -25.69
CA GLU A 195 -40.80 29.01 -27.05
C GLU A 195 -41.46 27.67 -27.37
N GLU A 196 -41.56 26.77 -26.39
CA GLU A 196 -42.07 25.41 -26.56
C GLU A 196 -43.48 25.23 -25.95
N LEU A 197 -44.11 26.33 -25.51
CA LEU A 197 -45.44 26.37 -24.88
C LEU A 197 -45.59 25.36 -23.73
N LYS A 198 -44.57 25.30 -22.86
CA LYS A 198 -44.51 24.40 -21.71
C LYS A 198 -44.62 25.15 -20.38
N LYS A 199 -44.87 24.38 -19.31
CA LYS A 199 -44.87 24.86 -17.92
C LYS A 199 -43.91 24.03 -17.07
N ILE A 200 -42.62 24.09 -17.40
CA ILE A 200 -41.56 23.48 -16.62
C ILE A 200 -41.24 24.38 -15.43
N THR A 201 -41.22 23.82 -14.23
CA THR A 201 -40.84 24.51 -12.99
C THR A 201 -39.83 23.66 -12.24
N VAL A 202 -38.98 24.31 -11.43
CA VAL A 202 -37.88 23.68 -10.69
C VAL A 202 -37.87 24.18 -9.26
N GLN A 203 -37.47 23.32 -8.33
CA GLN A 203 -37.21 23.69 -6.93
C GLN A 203 -35.70 23.55 -6.62
N LYS A 204 -35.24 24.21 -5.56
CA LYS A 204 -33.81 24.19 -5.19
C LYS A 204 -33.39 22.83 -4.65
N GLU A 205 -34.28 22.16 -3.90
CA GLU A 205 -34.02 20.88 -3.25
C GLU A 205 -33.94 19.72 -4.26
N THR A 206 -34.73 19.77 -5.34
CA THR A 206 -34.86 18.72 -6.36
C THR A 206 -34.21 19.08 -7.70
N LEU A 207 -33.33 20.09 -7.71
CA LEU A 207 -32.83 20.70 -8.93
C LEU A 207 -32.18 19.70 -9.90
N ILE A 208 -31.39 18.75 -9.39
CA ILE A 208 -30.72 17.74 -10.22
C ILE A 208 -31.75 16.83 -10.90
N ASP A 209 -32.72 16.33 -10.14
CA ASP A 209 -33.76 15.43 -10.65
C ASP A 209 -34.65 16.13 -11.67
N ASP A 210 -34.97 17.40 -11.44
CA ASP A 210 -35.77 18.19 -12.37
C ASP A 210 -35.01 18.51 -13.66
N ILE A 211 -33.70 18.80 -13.58
CA ILE A 211 -32.83 18.91 -14.76
C ILE A 211 -32.80 17.59 -15.54
N ASP A 212 -32.77 16.44 -14.87
CA ASP A 212 -32.78 15.13 -15.54
C ASP A 212 -34.10 14.85 -16.28
N LYS A 213 -35.24 15.25 -15.72
CA LYS A 213 -36.53 15.20 -16.44
C LYS A 213 -36.51 16.09 -17.69
N ILE A 214 -35.88 17.27 -17.59
CA ILE A 214 -35.74 18.19 -18.73
C ILE A 214 -34.83 17.58 -19.80
N PHE A 215 -33.74 16.92 -19.42
CA PHE A 215 -32.88 16.21 -20.36
C PHE A 215 -33.60 15.09 -21.10
N GLN A 216 -34.38 14.28 -20.39
CA GLN A 216 -35.19 13.24 -21.02
C GLN A 216 -36.14 13.83 -22.07
N TRP A 217 -36.76 14.97 -21.78
CA TRP A 217 -37.59 15.67 -22.75
C TRP A 217 -36.79 16.25 -23.92
N LEU A 218 -35.63 16.87 -23.68
CA LEU A 218 -34.79 17.43 -24.75
C LEU A 218 -34.26 16.35 -25.70
N GLU A 219 -33.92 15.17 -25.19
CA GLU A 219 -33.54 14.01 -26.01
C GLU A 219 -34.72 13.49 -26.83
N TYR A 220 -35.94 13.50 -26.28
CA TYR A 220 -37.14 13.18 -27.04
C TYR A 220 -37.37 14.18 -28.19
N GLU A 221 -37.28 15.49 -27.94
CA GLU A 221 -37.45 16.52 -28.98
C GLU A 221 -36.35 16.45 -30.04
N LYS A 222 -35.11 16.17 -29.65
CA LYS A 222 -33.99 15.96 -30.57
C LYS A 222 -34.29 14.82 -31.55
N LYS A 223 -34.78 13.68 -31.05
CA LYS A 223 -35.17 12.53 -31.89
C LYS A 223 -36.37 12.86 -32.77
N LYS A 224 -37.41 13.49 -32.21
CA LYS A 224 -38.63 13.86 -32.93
C LYS A 224 -38.36 14.83 -34.09
N ARG A 225 -37.48 15.81 -33.89
CA ARG A 225 -37.11 16.81 -34.90
C ARG A 225 -35.93 16.38 -35.77
N ASN A 226 -35.41 15.17 -35.56
CA ASN A 226 -34.23 14.61 -36.23
C ASN A 226 -33.03 15.60 -36.29
N ILE A 227 -32.68 16.18 -35.14
CA ILE A 227 -31.62 17.20 -35.05
C ILE A 227 -30.28 16.53 -34.74
N GLU A 228 -29.31 16.71 -35.64
CA GLU A 228 -27.92 16.36 -35.39
C GLU A 228 -27.17 17.51 -34.70
N PHE A 229 -26.42 17.19 -33.64
CA PHE A 229 -25.63 18.18 -32.92
C PHE A 229 -24.33 18.47 -33.66
N VAL A 230 -24.01 19.75 -33.78
CA VAL A 230 -22.90 20.20 -34.61
C VAL A 230 -21.80 20.79 -33.73
N HIS A 231 -20.54 20.39 -33.95
CA HIS A 231 -19.37 20.82 -33.16
C HIS A 231 -18.27 21.38 -34.07
N GLY A 232 -17.54 22.39 -33.60
CA GLY A 232 -16.44 23.05 -34.31
C GLY A 232 -16.67 24.54 -34.62
N ILE A 233 -15.62 25.21 -35.07
CA ILE A 233 -15.60 26.65 -35.39
C ILE A 233 -16.46 26.91 -36.65
N GLY A 234 -17.23 28.00 -36.65
CA GLY A 234 -18.07 28.42 -37.79
C GLY A 234 -19.42 27.71 -37.93
N LYS A 235 -19.71 26.73 -37.08
CA LYS A 235 -20.98 25.97 -37.11
C LYS A 235 -22.03 26.59 -36.19
N ARG A 236 -23.26 26.78 -36.70
CA ARG A 236 -24.38 27.38 -35.95
C ARG A 236 -25.15 26.30 -35.19
N LYS A 237 -25.05 26.29 -33.85
CA LYS A 237 -25.79 25.38 -32.98
C LYS A 237 -27.29 25.68 -32.98
N THR A 238 -28.12 24.64 -33.00
CA THR A 238 -29.58 24.74 -32.84
C THR A 238 -29.94 25.19 -31.42
N LYS A 239 -31.16 25.70 -31.21
CA LYS A 239 -31.61 26.13 -29.88
C LYS A 239 -31.62 24.97 -28.88
N ILE A 240 -32.13 23.81 -29.30
CA ILE A 240 -32.15 22.57 -28.50
C ILE A 240 -30.72 22.19 -28.07
N GLN A 241 -29.74 22.23 -28.98
CA GLN A 241 -28.35 21.96 -28.62
C GLN A 241 -27.78 22.99 -27.62
N LYS A 242 -28.13 24.28 -27.77
CA LYS A 242 -27.68 25.30 -26.81
C LYS A 242 -28.27 25.09 -25.43
N TRP A 243 -29.55 24.74 -25.35
CA TRP A 243 -30.23 24.47 -24.08
C TRP A 243 -29.68 23.21 -23.40
N THR A 244 -29.43 22.14 -24.15
CA THR A 244 -28.82 20.92 -23.58
C THR A 244 -27.43 21.18 -23.04
N GLU A 245 -26.58 21.88 -23.80
CA GLU A 245 -25.21 22.22 -23.33
C GLU A 245 -25.23 23.13 -22.10
N GLN A 246 -26.11 24.13 -22.07
CA GLN A 246 -26.23 25.05 -20.92
C GLN A 246 -26.74 24.34 -19.66
N LEU A 247 -27.77 23.50 -19.79
CA LEU A 247 -28.27 22.69 -18.67
C LEU A 247 -27.22 21.67 -18.19
N SER A 248 -26.38 21.17 -19.09
CA SER A 248 -25.30 20.24 -18.76
C SER A 248 -24.23 20.91 -17.91
N ASP A 249 -23.80 22.12 -18.30
CA ASP A 249 -22.88 22.94 -17.50
C ASP A 249 -23.48 23.24 -16.12
N TYR A 250 -24.76 23.61 -16.05
CA TYR A 250 -25.42 23.87 -14.77
C TYR A 250 -25.53 22.64 -13.88
N LYS A 251 -25.81 21.46 -14.44
CA LYS A 251 -25.84 20.19 -13.69
C LYS A 251 -24.46 19.88 -13.09
N GLU A 252 -23.42 19.91 -13.91
CA GLU A 252 -22.05 19.62 -13.46
C GLU A 252 -21.61 20.58 -12.34
N ARG A 253 -21.97 21.86 -12.47
CA ARG A 253 -21.67 22.86 -11.44
C ARG A 253 -22.48 22.66 -10.16
N GLN A 254 -23.75 22.27 -10.26
CA GLN A 254 -24.57 21.96 -9.09
C GLN A 254 -24.01 20.76 -8.32
N GLU A 255 -23.54 19.72 -9.01
CA GLU A 255 -22.89 18.57 -8.38
C GLU A 255 -21.62 18.99 -7.62
N LYS A 256 -20.79 19.86 -8.20
CA LYS A 256 -19.61 20.43 -7.53
C LYS A 256 -19.98 21.23 -6.28
N TYR A 257 -21.05 22.02 -6.31
CA TYR A 257 -21.53 22.76 -5.14
C TYR A 257 -22.08 21.84 -4.05
N ASN A 258 -22.85 20.81 -4.42
CA ASN A 258 -23.37 19.82 -3.48
C ASN A 258 -22.23 19.05 -2.79
N LEU A 259 -21.21 18.65 -3.55
CA LEU A 259 -20.00 18.02 -3.02
C LEU A 259 -19.28 18.95 -2.02
N SER A 260 -19.10 20.23 -2.39
CA SER A 260 -18.46 21.24 -1.53
C SER A 260 -19.23 21.47 -0.23
N LYS A 261 -20.57 21.54 -0.29
CA LYS A 261 -21.44 21.64 0.89
C LYS A 261 -21.28 20.45 1.83
N LYS A 262 -21.18 19.24 1.29
CA LYS A 262 -20.95 18.01 2.06
C LYS A 262 -19.62 18.07 2.83
N TYR A 263 -18.56 18.60 2.22
CA TYR A 263 -17.27 18.80 2.90
C TYR A 263 -17.37 19.82 4.05
N PHE A 264 -17.97 20.98 3.81
CA PHE A 264 -18.16 21.97 4.88
C PHE A 264 -19.00 21.42 6.04
N GLN A 265 -19.96 20.54 5.77
CA GLN A 265 -20.80 19.95 6.81
C GLN A 265 -20.02 18.94 7.67
N LYS A 266 -19.13 18.14 7.06
CA LYS A 266 -18.24 17.21 7.78
C LYS A 266 -17.26 17.93 8.71
N GLU A 267 -16.64 19.01 8.25
CA GLU A 267 -15.70 19.79 9.07
C GLU A 267 -16.37 20.43 10.29
N ILE A 268 -17.61 20.90 10.15
CA ILE A 268 -18.39 21.45 11.27
C ILE A 268 -18.68 20.38 12.33
N VAL A 269 -18.95 19.13 11.92
CA VAL A 269 -19.19 18.03 12.86
C VAL A 269 -17.93 17.67 13.63
N ILE A 270 -16.78 17.62 12.96
CA ILE A 270 -15.47 17.35 13.58
C ILE A 270 -15.10 18.45 14.58
N LEU A 271 -15.25 19.73 14.19
CA LEU A 271 -14.96 20.86 15.07
C LEU A 271 -15.89 20.91 16.28
N LYS A 272 -17.18 20.55 16.12
CA LYS A 272 -18.12 20.43 17.23
C LYS A 272 -17.75 19.29 18.18
N LEU A 273 -17.38 18.12 17.66
CA LEU A 273 -16.94 16.97 18.47
C LEU A 273 -15.72 17.33 19.32
N ILE A 274 -14.74 18.02 18.72
CA ILE A 274 -13.53 18.48 19.42
C ILE A 274 -13.87 19.51 20.50
N GLN A 275 -14.74 20.49 20.22
CA GLN A 275 -15.19 21.47 21.22
C GLN A 275 -16.00 20.84 22.36
N THR A 276 -16.84 19.83 22.08
CA THR A 276 -17.57 19.10 23.11
C THR A 276 -16.66 18.23 23.98
N GLN A 277 -15.59 17.65 23.43
CA GLN A 277 -14.61 16.92 24.23
C GLN A 277 -13.75 17.84 25.11
N LEU A 278 -13.40 19.03 24.61
CA LEU A 278 -12.65 20.04 25.37
C LEU A 278 -13.48 20.75 26.46
N SER A 279 -14.81 20.67 26.43
CA SER A 279 -15.69 21.23 27.48
C SER A 279 -16.13 20.19 28.53
N CYS A 280 -15.81 18.91 28.30
CA CYS A 280 -16.01 17.81 29.24
C CYS A 280 -14.73 17.43 30.01
N ILE A 281 -13.65 18.22 29.87
CA ILE A 281 -12.41 18.17 30.66
C ILE A 281 -12.30 19.49 31.42
#